data_AF-A0A812LD18-F1
#
_entry.id   AF-A0A812LD18-F1
#
_cell.length_a   1.000
_cell.length_b   1.000
_cell.length_c   1.000
_cell.angle_alpha   90.00
_cell.angle_beta   90.00
_cell.angle_gamma   90.00
#
_symmetry.space_group_name_H-M   'P 1'
#
loop_
_entity.id
_entity.type
_entity.pdbx_description
1 polymer ?
#
loop_
_entity_poly.entity_id
_entity_poly.type
_entity_poly.pdbx_seq_one_letter_code
_entity_poly.pdbx_strand_id
1 'polypeptide(L)'
;MKAGLVGLLLGFPSGLAKIAWPLGWPTSLEFLSSGPDADFFEFVSPLAEMTKLTYTATWGTYFKPSDQNQSVEGWVRTWPEANPKGGMRALTFVQESAGRGVVAFRGTDLNPSGRSGQADACANEELAEKPLPAFCNQFTAFELDYVSRALDLAQKAAQAHPTVEWLYTGHSLGAELASVVGAVRRAPVLSFAAPPIVPVLKKRTSVDVKQLPFWKSLSLYNEFDPLRFLALGELPGANCSWDNQPTPAGCDACELHGPVNLTSPACQQCFSKTHIFASYLALVRSRSRPTCVVALDESIEV
;
A
#
# COMPACT_ATOMS: atom_id res chain seq x y z
N MET A 1 42.01 43.87 -24.62
CA MET A 1 40.65 43.60 -25.13
C MET A 1 39.92 42.81 -24.05
N LYS A 2 38.88 43.39 -23.41
CA LYS A 2 38.06 42.73 -22.39
C LYS A 2 36.77 42.24 -23.06
N ALA A 3 36.61 40.93 -23.17
CA ALA A 3 35.35 40.33 -23.59
C ALA A 3 34.48 40.08 -22.35
N GLY A 4 33.34 40.78 -22.29
CA GLY A 4 32.33 40.59 -21.26
C GLY A 4 31.42 39.42 -21.62
N LEU A 5 31.35 38.42 -20.74
CA LEU A 5 30.39 37.33 -20.82
C LEU A 5 29.08 37.81 -20.16
N VAL A 6 28.07 38.08 -20.97
CA VAL A 6 26.70 38.35 -20.50
C VAL A 6 26.00 37.00 -20.30
N GLY A 7 25.86 36.57 -19.05
CA GLY A 7 25.10 35.38 -18.68
C GLY A 7 23.60 35.65 -18.77
N LEU A 8 22.97 35.08 -19.80
CA LEU A 8 21.51 35.09 -19.96
C LEU A 8 20.90 34.08 -18.98
N LEU A 9 20.42 34.56 -17.83
CA LEU A 9 19.62 33.78 -16.89
C LEU A 9 18.23 33.56 -17.49
N LEU A 10 18.04 32.44 -18.19
CA LEU A 10 16.72 31.96 -18.58
C LEU A 10 15.97 31.49 -17.32
N GLY A 11 15.17 32.38 -16.75
CA GLY A 11 14.24 32.05 -15.68
C GLY A 11 13.17 31.10 -16.22
N PHE A 12 13.19 29.85 -15.77
CA PHE A 12 12.09 28.93 -16.01
C PHE A 12 10.86 29.43 -15.23
N PRO A 13 9.70 29.59 -15.88
CA PRO A 13 8.49 30.05 -15.20
C PRO A 13 8.05 28.97 -14.21
N SER A 14 8.31 29.20 -12.93
CA SER A 14 7.93 28.35 -11.79
C SER A 14 6.44 28.46 -11.44
N GLY A 15 5.58 28.56 -12.45
CA GLY A 15 4.17 28.92 -12.32
C GLY A 15 3.21 27.90 -12.90
N LEU A 16 3.51 26.59 -12.81
CA LEU A 16 2.46 25.59 -13.04
C LEU A 16 1.46 25.73 -11.89
N ALA A 17 0.25 26.16 -12.22
CA ALA A 17 -0.85 26.26 -11.28
C ALA A 17 -1.04 24.89 -10.61
N LYS A 18 -0.91 24.84 -9.28
CA LYS A 18 -1.22 23.63 -8.50
C LYS A 18 -2.67 23.26 -8.77
N ILE A 19 -2.93 22.02 -9.16
CA ILE A 19 -4.29 21.53 -9.34
C ILE A 19 -4.98 21.58 -7.98
N ALA A 20 -6.01 22.41 -7.89
CA ALA A 20 -6.87 22.44 -6.74
C ALA A 20 -7.77 21.19 -6.80
N TRP A 21 -7.33 20.11 -6.18
CA TRP A 21 -8.17 18.94 -5.96
C TRP A 21 -9.45 19.36 -5.19
N PRO A 22 -10.62 18.78 -5.52
CA PRO A 22 -11.86 19.08 -4.81
C PRO A 22 -11.74 18.76 -3.31
N LEU A 23 -12.59 19.36 -2.47
CA LEU A 23 -12.73 18.92 -1.08
C LEU A 23 -13.06 17.43 -1.05
N GLY A 24 -12.42 16.68 -0.14
CA GLY A 24 -12.54 15.23 -0.08
C GLY A 24 -11.63 14.49 -1.07
N TRP A 25 -11.83 13.18 -1.19
CA TRP A 25 -11.09 12.34 -2.14
C TRP A 25 -11.81 12.27 -3.50
N PRO A 26 -11.08 12.06 -4.61
CA PRO A 26 -11.71 11.72 -5.88
C PRO A 26 -12.63 10.50 -5.73
N THR A 27 -13.82 10.56 -6.34
CA THR A 27 -14.77 9.44 -6.33
C THR A 27 -14.30 8.24 -7.13
N SER A 28 -13.37 8.47 -8.06
CA SER A 28 -12.70 7.48 -8.92
C SER A 28 -11.19 7.74 -8.94
N LEU A 29 -10.41 6.66 -8.93
CA LEU A 29 -8.94 6.67 -9.06
C LEU A 29 -8.47 6.45 -10.51
N GLU A 30 -9.39 6.44 -11.49
CA GLU A 30 -9.08 6.22 -12.90
C GLU A 30 -8.04 7.20 -13.48
N PHE A 31 -8.02 8.45 -12.98
CA PHE A 31 -7.04 9.45 -13.40
C PHE A 31 -5.58 9.02 -13.13
N LEU A 32 -5.35 8.07 -12.21
CA LEU A 32 -4.02 7.51 -11.98
C LEU A 32 -3.54 6.62 -13.14
N SER A 33 -4.43 6.19 -14.04
CA SER A 33 -4.05 5.42 -15.23
C SER A 33 -3.76 6.30 -16.45
N SER A 34 -4.52 7.40 -16.63
CA SER A 34 -4.56 8.15 -17.89
C SER A 34 -4.33 9.66 -17.74
N GLY A 35 -4.31 10.19 -16.51
CA GLY A 35 -4.08 11.60 -16.23
C GLY A 35 -2.60 12.03 -16.38
N PRO A 36 -2.30 13.31 -16.18
CA PRO A 36 -0.93 13.84 -16.21
C PRO A 36 -0.01 13.22 -15.15
N ASP A 37 1.28 13.06 -15.46
CA ASP A 37 2.30 12.51 -14.54
C ASP A 37 2.43 13.29 -13.24
N ALA A 38 2.31 14.61 -13.31
CA ALA A 38 2.31 15.46 -12.13
C ALA A 38 1.23 15.02 -11.12
N ASP A 39 0.01 14.78 -11.58
CA ASP A 39 -1.15 14.40 -10.77
C ASP A 39 -0.95 13.02 -10.12
N PHE A 40 -0.39 12.07 -10.88
CA PHE A 40 -0.06 10.75 -10.34
C PHE A 40 0.95 10.86 -9.20
N PHE A 41 2.06 11.58 -9.40
CA PHE A 41 3.07 11.67 -8.35
C PHE A 41 2.64 12.55 -7.18
N GLU A 42 1.86 13.61 -7.41
CA GLU A 42 1.28 14.43 -6.35
C GLU A 42 0.34 13.60 -5.47
N PHE A 43 -0.42 12.68 -6.06
CA PHE A 43 -1.33 11.79 -5.33
C PHE A 43 -0.59 10.63 -4.63
N VAL A 44 0.32 9.95 -5.35
CA VAL A 44 0.94 8.69 -4.88
C VAL A 44 2.10 8.93 -3.92
N SER A 45 2.90 9.99 -4.10
CA SER A 45 4.11 10.20 -3.29
C SER A 45 3.82 10.38 -1.80
N PRO A 46 2.83 11.18 -1.37
CA PRO A 46 2.49 11.30 0.04
C PRO A 46 2.04 9.96 0.65
N LEU A 47 1.25 9.16 -0.08
CA LEU A 47 0.77 7.85 0.38
C LEU A 47 1.91 6.84 0.53
N ALA A 48 2.90 6.89 -0.37
CA ALA A 48 4.10 6.07 -0.26
C ALA A 48 4.93 6.45 0.98
N GLU A 49 5.11 7.74 1.27
CA GLU A 49 5.83 8.19 2.47
C GLU A 49 5.06 7.90 3.76
N MET A 50 3.72 8.03 3.77
CA MET A 50 2.88 7.58 4.90
C MET A 50 3.04 6.08 5.16
N THR A 51 3.00 5.28 4.10
CA THR A 51 3.24 3.83 4.18
C THR A 51 4.64 3.53 4.71
N LYS A 52 5.68 4.29 4.30
CA LYS A 52 7.05 4.15 4.84
C LYS A 52 7.06 4.38 6.36
N LEU A 53 6.39 5.43 6.82
CA LEU A 53 6.32 5.76 8.25
C LEU A 53 5.64 4.65 9.05
N THR A 54 4.70 3.88 8.47
CA THR A 54 4.15 2.72 9.19
C THR A 54 5.23 1.70 9.54
N TYR A 55 6.29 1.55 8.74
CA TYR A 55 7.41 0.66 9.03
C TYR A 55 8.40 1.26 10.02
N THR A 56 8.72 2.54 9.88
CA THR A 56 9.82 3.16 10.64
C THR A 56 9.37 3.88 11.91
N ALA A 57 8.11 4.30 12.01
CA ALA A 57 7.59 5.00 13.18
C ALA A 57 6.80 4.09 14.15
N THR A 58 6.55 2.84 13.78
CA THR A 58 5.88 1.84 14.64
C THR A 58 6.86 0.75 15.10
N TRP A 59 6.50 0.01 16.15
CA TRP A 59 7.32 -0.99 16.80
C TRP A 59 7.61 -2.17 15.86
N GLY A 60 8.88 -2.47 15.66
CA GLY A 60 9.35 -3.58 14.82
C GLY A 60 10.83 -3.46 14.52
N THR A 61 11.37 -4.34 13.70
CA THR A 61 12.80 -4.37 13.33
C THR A 61 13.25 -3.09 12.64
N TYR A 62 12.35 -2.44 11.89
CA TYR A 62 12.65 -1.23 11.11
C TYR A 62 12.42 0.07 11.88
N PHE A 63 12.01 -0.01 13.16
CA PHE A 63 11.71 1.16 13.96
C PHE A 63 12.91 2.10 14.07
N LYS A 64 12.64 3.39 13.84
CA LYS A 64 13.59 4.49 13.96
C LYS A 64 13.01 5.50 14.95
N PRO A 65 13.65 5.72 16.12
CA PRO A 65 13.18 6.71 17.09
C PRO A 65 12.98 8.12 16.50
N SER A 66 13.80 8.49 15.51
CA SER A 66 13.67 9.77 14.78
C SER A 66 12.34 9.94 14.03
N ASP A 67 11.68 8.83 13.68
CA ASP A 67 10.48 8.82 12.84
C ASP A 67 9.21 8.73 13.70
N GLN A 68 9.32 8.48 15.01
CA GLN A 68 8.18 8.22 15.89
C GLN A 68 7.09 9.30 15.83
N ASN A 69 7.48 10.58 15.68
CA ASN A 69 6.57 11.72 15.59
C ASN A 69 6.60 12.40 14.21
N GLN A 70 7.20 11.76 13.20
CA GLN A 70 7.22 12.33 11.85
C GLN A 70 5.83 12.25 11.20
N SER A 71 5.59 13.23 10.32
CA SER A 71 4.44 13.33 9.44
C SER A 71 4.91 13.52 7.99
N VAL A 72 3.98 13.62 7.06
CA VAL A 72 4.24 13.95 5.65
C VAL A 72 3.93 15.43 5.40
N GLU A 73 4.68 16.10 4.54
CA GLU A 73 4.47 17.52 4.23
C GLU A 73 3.01 17.79 3.80
N GLY A 74 2.39 18.80 4.40
CA GLY A 74 0.98 19.14 4.16
C GLY A 74 -0.04 18.25 4.88
N TRP A 75 0.42 17.28 5.68
CA TRP A 75 -0.41 16.37 6.46
C TRP A 75 -0.06 16.42 7.96
N VAL A 76 -1.06 16.19 8.79
CA VAL A 76 -0.91 16.03 10.24
C VAL A 76 -1.14 14.58 10.61
N ARG A 77 -0.11 13.91 11.14
CA ARG A 77 -0.28 12.61 11.80
C ARG A 77 -1.05 12.80 13.11
N THR A 78 -2.08 12.00 13.33
CA THR A 78 -3.03 12.20 14.43
C THR A 78 -3.55 10.89 15.01
N TRP A 79 -4.31 10.99 16.10
CA TRP A 79 -5.04 9.87 16.71
C TRP A 79 -6.31 9.56 15.91
N PRO A 80 -6.73 8.28 15.81
CA PRO A 80 -6.16 7.09 16.43
C PRO A 80 -4.97 6.49 15.67
N GLU A 81 -4.07 5.82 16.39
CA GLU A 81 -3.01 4.98 15.82
C GLU A 81 -2.96 3.62 16.54
N ALA A 82 -2.42 2.61 15.87
CA ALA A 82 -2.18 1.28 16.43
C ALA A 82 -0.69 0.95 16.37
N ASN A 83 -0.08 0.74 17.54
CA ASN A 83 1.36 0.47 17.64
C ASN A 83 1.72 -0.58 18.71
N PRO A 84 1.11 -1.78 18.72
CA PRO A 84 1.47 -2.82 19.68
C PRO A 84 2.84 -3.47 19.38
N LYS A 85 3.40 -4.18 20.37
CA LYS A 85 4.62 -4.99 20.16
C LYS A 85 4.37 -6.25 19.30
N GLY A 86 3.15 -6.76 19.29
CA GLY A 86 2.69 -7.79 18.35
C GLY A 86 1.28 -7.43 17.91
N GLY A 87 0.97 -7.56 16.62
CA GLY A 87 -0.35 -7.27 16.09
C GLY A 87 -0.38 -6.16 15.04
N MET A 88 -1.59 -5.87 14.56
CA MET A 88 -1.83 -4.88 13.51
C MET A 88 -1.30 -3.49 13.90
N ARG A 89 -0.63 -2.84 12.95
CA ARG A 89 -0.09 -1.48 13.12
C ARG A 89 -0.54 -0.58 12.01
N ALA A 90 -0.87 0.65 12.38
CA ALA A 90 -1.31 1.66 11.45
C ALA A 90 -1.18 3.06 12.03
N LEU A 91 -1.03 4.02 11.13
CA LEU A 91 -0.94 5.44 11.42
C LEU A 91 -2.08 6.18 10.71
N THR A 92 -2.60 7.22 11.36
CA THR A 92 -3.65 8.08 10.80
C THR A 92 -3.09 9.44 10.47
N PHE A 93 -3.43 9.96 9.29
CA PHE A 93 -3.03 11.27 8.80
C PHE A 93 -4.26 12.04 8.35
N VAL A 94 -4.30 13.35 8.62
CA VAL A 94 -5.37 14.24 8.17
C VAL A 94 -4.81 15.48 7.49
N GLN A 95 -5.58 15.97 6.52
CA GLN A 95 -5.42 17.26 5.87
C GLN A 95 -6.79 17.95 5.93
N GLU A 96 -7.11 18.52 7.09
CA GLU A 96 -8.43 19.08 7.39
C GLU A 96 -8.85 20.16 6.40
N SER A 97 -7.90 20.99 5.95
CA SER A 97 -8.15 22.05 4.95
C SER A 97 -8.66 21.52 3.61
N ALA A 98 -8.37 20.26 3.29
CA ALA A 98 -8.86 19.56 2.11
C ALA A 98 -9.99 18.57 2.42
N GLY A 99 -10.38 18.40 3.69
CA GLY A 99 -11.35 17.38 4.11
C GLY A 99 -10.89 15.93 3.87
N ARG A 100 -9.57 15.67 3.91
CA ARG A 100 -8.99 14.36 3.58
C ARG A 100 -8.29 13.70 4.75
N GLY A 101 -8.38 12.38 4.79
CA GLY A 101 -7.75 11.53 5.78
C GLY A 101 -7.21 10.27 5.16
N VAL A 102 -6.10 9.76 5.71
CA VAL A 102 -5.48 8.51 5.33
C VAL A 102 -5.28 7.66 6.57
N VAL A 103 -5.67 6.38 6.50
CA VAL A 103 -5.17 5.37 7.43
C VAL A 103 -4.19 4.48 6.65
N ALA A 104 -2.93 4.51 7.07
CA ALA A 104 -1.85 3.74 6.47
C ALA A 104 -1.54 2.53 7.35
N PHE A 105 -1.63 1.33 6.79
CA PHE A 105 -1.35 0.07 7.49
C PHE A 105 0.07 -0.42 7.19
N ARG A 106 0.75 -0.93 8.22
CA ARG A 106 2.05 -1.56 8.06
C ARG A 106 1.90 -2.96 7.49
N GLY A 107 2.79 -3.33 6.57
CA GLY A 107 2.97 -4.73 6.18
C GLY A 107 3.84 -5.53 7.15
N THR A 108 4.26 -6.71 6.69
CA THR A 108 5.02 -7.68 7.47
C THR A 108 6.42 -7.18 7.82
N ASP A 109 6.79 -7.31 9.09
CA ASP A 109 8.17 -7.24 9.57
C ASP A 109 8.90 -8.54 9.20
N LEU A 110 9.87 -8.45 8.28
CA LEU A 110 10.52 -9.63 7.70
C LEU A 110 11.55 -10.28 8.63
N ASN A 111 11.67 -9.85 9.88
CA ASN A 111 12.49 -10.53 10.87
C ASN A 111 11.67 -11.61 11.62
N PRO A 112 11.77 -12.89 11.22
CA PRO A 112 10.97 -13.97 11.80
C PRO A 112 11.36 -14.32 13.25
N SER A 113 12.46 -13.76 13.76
CA SER A 113 12.90 -13.98 15.14
C SER A 113 12.32 -12.96 16.12
N GLY A 114 11.90 -11.79 15.64
CA GLY A 114 11.32 -10.74 16.48
C GLY A 114 9.84 -10.98 16.74
N ARG A 115 9.35 -10.56 17.92
CA ARG A 115 7.91 -10.66 18.26
C ARG A 115 6.99 -10.03 17.19
N SER A 116 7.44 -8.95 16.56
CA SER A 116 6.73 -8.22 15.51
C SER A 116 6.58 -9.11 14.27
N GLY A 117 7.70 -9.57 13.71
CA GLY A 117 7.67 -10.44 12.53
C GLY A 117 6.98 -11.77 12.78
N GLN A 118 7.09 -12.34 13.99
CA GLN A 118 6.32 -13.54 14.36
C GLN A 118 4.81 -13.28 14.38
N ALA A 119 4.35 -12.17 14.97
CA ALA A 119 2.94 -11.82 14.99
C ALA A 119 2.40 -11.60 13.57
N ASP A 120 3.16 -10.89 12.74
CA ASP A 120 2.78 -10.61 11.35
C ASP A 120 2.76 -11.90 10.51
N ALA A 121 3.72 -12.82 10.71
CA ALA A 121 3.73 -14.12 10.06
C ALA A 121 2.53 -14.99 10.48
N CYS A 122 2.20 -15.02 11.77
CA CYS A 122 0.99 -15.73 12.25
C CYS A 122 -0.29 -15.15 11.65
N ALA A 123 -0.39 -13.82 11.54
CA ALA A 123 -1.54 -13.17 10.92
C ALA A 123 -1.64 -13.50 9.41
N ASN A 124 -0.52 -13.52 8.69
CA ASN A 124 -0.49 -13.95 7.29
C ASN A 124 -1.00 -15.40 7.12
N GLU A 125 -0.57 -16.33 7.98
CA GLU A 125 -1.07 -17.72 7.94
C GLU A 125 -2.57 -17.80 8.31
N GLU A 126 -3.04 -16.98 9.26
CA GLU A 126 -4.47 -16.92 9.64
C GLU A 126 -5.36 -16.37 8.51
N LEU A 127 -4.87 -15.38 7.77
CA LEU A 127 -5.55 -14.79 6.62
C LEU A 127 -5.53 -15.74 5.41
N ALA A 128 -4.43 -16.47 5.22
CA ALA A 128 -4.29 -17.51 4.20
C ALA A 128 -4.97 -18.84 4.54
N GLU A 129 -5.63 -18.94 5.70
CA GLU A 129 -6.30 -20.16 6.20
C GLU A 129 -5.38 -21.38 6.36
N LYS A 130 -4.11 -21.13 6.65
CA LYS A 130 -3.11 -22.17 6.84
C LYS A 130 -2.97 -22.56 8.30
N PRO A 131 -2.50 -23.79 8.61
CA PRO A 131 -2.19 -24.17 9.97
C PRO A 131 -1.16 -23.22 10.60
N LEU A 132 -1.49 -22.65 11.76
CA LEU A 132 -0.60 -21.75 12.46
C LEU A 132 0.63 -22.51 13.02
N PRO A 133 1.86 -21.99 12.81
CA PRO A 133 3.05 -22.51 13.47
C PRO A 133 2.92 -22.52 15.00
N ALA A 134 3.60 -23.45 15.68
CA ALA A 134 3.52 -23.59 17.14
C ALA A 134 3.89 -22.32 17.93
N PHE A 135 4.81 -21.50 17.39
CA PHE A 135 5.19 -20.24 18.04
C PHE A 135 4.06 -19.21 18.06
N CYS A 136 2.98 -19.39 17.28
CA CYS A 136 1.83 -18.49 17.28
C CYS A 136 1.01 -18.56 18.57
N ASN A 137 1.14 -19.63 19.36
CA ASN A 137 0.45 -19.79 20.64
C ASN A 137 0.84 -18.73 21.70
N GLN A 138 1.90 -17.96 21.45
CA GLN A 138 2.31 -16.85 22.33
C GLN A 138 1.49 -15.56 22.12
N PHE A 139 0.67 -15.50 21.07
CA PHE A 139 -0.16 -14.35 20.72
C PHE A 139 -1.61 -14.62 21.07
N THR A 140 -2.29 -13.60 21.58
CA THR A 140 -3.73 -13.67 21.80
C THR A 140 -4.49 -13.61 20.47
N ALA A 141 -5.72 -14.13 20.44
CA ALA A 141 -6.61 -13.95 19.29
C ALA A 141 -6.80 -12.45 18.94
N PHE A 142 -6.80 -11.57 19.94
CA PHE A 142 -6.86 -10.12 19.71
C PHE A 142 -5.64 -9.57 18.96
N GLU A 143 -4.44 -10.08 19.26
CA GLU A 143 -3.21 -9.68 18.57
C GLU A 143 -3.17 -10.21 17.13
N LEU A 144 -3.73 -11.39 16.85
CA LEU A 144 -3.70 -12.01 15.51
C LEU A 144 -4.86 -11.61 14.58
N ASP A 145 -5.97 -11.12 15.13
CA ASP A 145 -7.15 -10.68 14.36
C ASP A 145 -6.93 -9.31 13.69
N TYR A 146 -6.04 -9.26 12.69
CA TYR A 146 -5.63 -8.00 12.06
C TYR A 146 -6.79 -7.30 11.34
N VAL A 147 -7.72 -8.07 10.74
CA VAL A 147 -8.86 -7.51 10.01
C VAL A 147 -9.80 -6.77 10.94
N SER A 148 -10.24 -7.39 12.05
CA SER A 148 -11.13 -6.70 13.00
C SER A 148 -10.45 -5.48 13.61
N ARG A 149 -9.15 -5.59 13.95
CA ARG A 149 -8.40 -4.44 14.49
C ARG A 149 -8.27 -3.30 13.48
N ALA A 150 -8.09 -3.61 12.20
CA ALA A 150 -8.00 -2.61 11.14
C ALA A 150 -9.34 -1.88 10.94
N LEU A 151 -10.46 -2.63 10.96
CA LEU A 151 -11.81 -2.07 10.91
C LEU A 151 -12.14 -1.22 12.14
N ASP A 152 -11.79 -1.68 13.34
CA ASP A 152 -11.96 -0.94 14.59
C ASP A 152 -11.21 0.41 14.56
N LEU A 153 -9.96 0.40 14.06
CA LEU A 153 -9.15 1.61 13.93
C LEU A 153 -9.77 2.58 12.92
N ALA A 154 -10.17 2.08 11.74
CA ALA A 154 -10.81 2.89 10.71
C ALA A 154 -12.11 3.54 11.21
N GLN A 155 -12.91 2.81 12.00
CA GLN A 155 -14.11 3.34 12.64
C GLN A 155 -13.78 4.42 13.67
N LYS A 156 -12.76 4.22 14.50
CA LYS A 156 -12.30 5.25 15.46
C LYS A 156 -11.77 6.50 14.75
N ALA A 157 -11.07 6.34 13.63
CA ALA A 157 -10.58 7.47 12.84
C ALA A 157 -11.74 8.29 12.29
N ALA A 158 -12.74 7.64 11.71
CA ALA A 158 -13.95 8.31 11.23
C ALA A 158 -14.75 9.01 12.34
N GLN A 159 -14.74 8.48 13.56
CA GLN A 159 -15.36 9.13 14.72
C GLN A 159 -14.56 10.34 15.22
N ALA A 160 -13.22 10.25 15.20
CA ALA A 160 -12.33 11.31 15.65
C ALA A 160 -12.35 12.51 14.69
N HIS A 161 -12.47 12.27 13.38
CA HIS A 161 -12.48 13.30 12.34
C HIS A 161 -13.72 13.12 11.42
N PRO A 162 -14.92 13.51 11.89
CA PRO A 162 -16.17 13.23 11.17
C PRO A 162 -16.36 14.08 9.90
N THR A 163 -15.58 15.14 9.72
CA THR A 163 -15.61 16.03 8.56
C THR A 163 -14.67 15.58 7.43
N VAL A 164 -13.97 14.47 7.63
CA VAL A 164 -12.92 14.00 6.75
C VAL A 164 -13.37 12.76 5.97
N GLU A 165 -13.08 12.75 4.67
CA GLU A 165 -13.18 11.56 3.83
C GLU A 165 -11.91 10.72 3.92
N TRP A 166 -12.07 9.40 4.02
CA TRP A 166 -10.97 8.48 4.28
C TRP A 166 -10.53 7.71 3.03
N LEU A 167 -9.21 7.63 2.84
CA LEU A 167 -8.55 6.71 1.93
C LEU A 167 -7.71 5.74 2.75
N TYR A 168 -7.61 4.49 2.30
CA TYR A 168 -6.81 3.47 2.97
C TYR A 168 -5.59 3.11 2.10
N THR A 169 -4.42 2.99 2.73
CA THR A 169 -3.18 2.64 2.05
C THR A 169 -2.32 1.70 2.88
N GLY A 170 -1.34 1.08 2.25
CA GLY A 170 -0.44 0.15 2.89
C GLY A 170 0.37 -0.62 1.87
N HIS A 171 1.28 -1.45 2.37
CA HIS A 171 2.14 -2.31 1.56
C HIS A 171 2.09 -3.77 2.04
N SER A 172 2.13 -4.75 1.12
CA SER A 172 2.15 -6.18 1.47
C SER A 172 0.94 -6.57 2.34
N LEU A 173 1.12 -7.18 3.50
CA LEU A 173 0.04 -7.38 4.49
C LEU A 173 -0.74 -6.09 4.82
N GLY A 174 -0.08 -4.92 4.85
CA GLY A 174 -0.77 -3.65 5.07
C GLY A 174 -1.65 -3.23 3.88
N ALA A 175 -1.24 -3.59 2.65
CA ALA A 175 -2.05 -3.40 1.46
C ALA A 175 -3.30 -4.30 1.48
N GLU A 176 -3.18 -5.51 2.04
CA GLU A 176 -4.31 -6.40 2.27
C GLU A 176 -5.34 -5.79 3.20
N LEU A 177 -4.88 -5.33 4.38
CA LEU A 177 -5.74 -4.67 5.36
C LEU A 177 -6.39 -3.41 4.80
N ALA A 178 -5.63 -2.57 4.09
CA ALA A 178 -6.16 -1.37 3.44
C ALA A 178 -7.30 -1.70 2.46
N SER A 179 -7.11 -2.75 1.66
CA SER A 179 -8.08 -3.19 0.66
C SER A 179 -9.34 -3.76 1.30
N VAL A 180 -9.20 -4.60 2.34
CA VAL A 180 -10.34 -5.13 3.10
C VAL A 180 -11.14 -4.02 3.77
N VAL A 181 -10.46 -3.10 4.47
CA VAL A 181 -11.10 -1.97 5.14
C VAL A 181 -11.80 -1.07 4.13
N GLY A 182 -11.13 -0.69 3.03
CA GLY A 182 -11.72 0.15 2.00
C GLY A 182 -12.94 -0.48 1.33
N ALA A 183 -12.91 -1.78 1.07
CA ALA A 183 -14.06 -2.53 0.55
C ALA A 183 -15.26 -2.50 1.51
N VAL A 184 -15.06 -2.82 2.80
CA VAL A 184 -16.12 -2.78 3.82
C VAL A 184 -16.69 -1.38 3.99
N ARG A 185 -15.83 -0.35 3.91
CA ARG A 185 -16.18 1.06 4.07
C ARG A 185 -16.66 1.74 2.79
N ARG A 186 -16.61 1.05 1.64
CA ARG A 186 -16.84 1.61 0.28
C ARG A 186 -16.01 2.89 0.00
N ALA A 187 -14.80 2.90 0.51
CA ALA A 187 -13.86 4.02 0.47
C ALA A 187 -12.73 3.77 -0.54
N PRO A 188 -12.07 4.83 -1.04
CA PRO A 188 -10.94 4.68 -1.95
C PRO A 188 -9.76 3.95 -1.27
N VAL A 189 -9.07 3.14 -2.06
CA VAL A 189 -7.85 2.41 -1.66
C VAL A 189 -6.78 2.63 -2.70
N LEU A 190 -5.58 3.02 -2.24
CA LEU A 190 -4.36 2.94 -3.04
C LEU A 190 -3.34 2.13 -2.27
N SER A 191 -2.93 0.99 -2.80
CA SER A 191 -2.07 0.05 -2.10
C SER A 191 -0.84 -0.35 -2.92
N PHE A 192 0.20 -0.84 -2.24
CA PHE A 192 1.45 -1.27 -2.86
C PHE A 192 1.63 -2.77 -2.61
N ALA A 193 1.81 -3.58 -3.66
CA ALA A 193 2.01 -5.02 -3.54
C ALA A 193 0.92 -5.75 -2.72
N ALA A 194 -0.36 -5.53 -3.06
CA ALA A 194 -1.42 -6.25 -2.36
C ALA A 194 -1.34 -7.77 -2.63
N PRO A 195 -1.48 -8.64 -1.62
CA PRO A 195 -1.72 -10.06 -1.86
C PRO A 195 -3.16 -10.30 -2.36
N PRO A 196 -3.55 -11.56 -2.67
CA PRO A 196 -4.94 -11.92 -2.91
C PRO A 196 -5.91 -11.42 -1.82
N ILE A 197 -6.93 -10.65 -2.20
CA ILE A 197 -7.87 -10.00 -1.26
C ILE A 197 -9.23 -10.71 -1.25
N VAL A 198 -9.66 -11.21 -2.40
CA VAL A 198 -10.98 -11.83 -2.58
C VAL A 198 -11.24 -12.99 -1.59
N PRO A 199 -10.28 -13.89 -1.31
CA PRO A 199 -10.48 -14.94 -0.31
C PRO A 199 -10.75 -14.38 1.09
N VAL A 200 -10.00 -13.35 1.51
CA VAL A 200 -10.18 -12.71 2.81
C VAL A 200 -11.52 -11.99 2.90
N LEU A 201 -11.94 -11.27 1.86
CA LEU A 201 -13.25 -10.62 1.83
C LEU A 201 -14.39 -11.63 1.96
N LYS A 202 -14.36 -12.73 1.20
CA LYS A 202 -15.39 -13.78 1.24
C LYS A 202 -15.50 -14.43 2.62
N LYS A 203 -14.38 -14.63 3.32
CA LYS A 203 -14.36 -15.33 4.61
C LYS A 203 -14.59 -14.42 5.81
N ARG A 204 -14.02 -13.21 5.81
CA ARG A 204 -13.96 -12.34 6.99
C ARG A 204 -14.97 -11.19 6.94
N THR A 205 -15.69 -11.03 5.83
CA THR A 205 -16.64 -9.93 5.65
C THR A 205 -17.92 -10.41 4.95
N SER A 206 -18.92 -9.53 4.83
CA SER A 206 -20.12 -9.74 4.03
C SER A 206 -20.08 -9.00 2.67
N VAL A 207 -18.91 -8.49 2.27
CA VAL A 207 -18.77 -7.68 1.06
C VAL A 207 -18.88 -8.57 -0.18
N ASP A 208 -19.83 -8.23 -1.06
CA ASP A 208 -19.88 -8.76 -2.42
C ASP A 208 -18.87 -8.00 -3.30
N VAL A 209 -17.77 -8.68 -3.67
CA VAL A 209 -16.69 -8.11 -4.48
C VAL A 209 -17.21 -7.62 -5.84
N LYS A 210 -18.25 -8.28 -6.40
CA LYS A 210 -18.82 -7.89 -7.70
C LYS A 210 -19.51 -6.52 -7.67
N GLN A 211 -19.83 -6.02 -6.48
CA GLN A 211 -20.47 -4.71 -6.29
C GLN A 211 -19.48 -3.59 -5.99
N LEU A 212 -18.18 -3.91 -5.85
CA LEU A 212 -17.17 -2.90 -5.58
C LEU A 212 -16.88 -2.10 -6.86
N PRO A 213 -16.90 -0.75 -6.82
CA PRO A 213 -16.54 0.04 -7.98
C PRO A 213 -15.09 -0.21 -8.38
N PHE A 214 -14.86 -0.58 -9.64
CA PHE A 214 -13.54 -0.97 -10.14
C PHE A 214 -12.45 0.07 -9.82
N TRP A 215 -12.71 1.34 -10.12
CA TRP A 215 -11.77 2.43 -9.88
C TRP A 215 -11.79 3.02 -8.46
N LYS A 216 -12.43 2.38 -7.48
CA LYS A 216 -12.25 2.77 -6.06
C LYS A 216 -11.07 2.07 -5.38
N SER A 217 -10.52 1.04 -5.98
CA SER A 217 -9.35 0.34 -5.47
C SER A 217 -8.30 0.26 -6.56
N LEU A 218 -7.07 0.62 -6.23
CA LEU A 218 -5.94 0.55 -7.13
C LEU A 218 -4.72 -0.01 -6.41
N SER A 219 -4.18 -1.11 -6.92
CA SER A 219 -2.96 -1.73 -6.42
C SER A 219 -1.78 -1.50 -7.37
N LEU A 220 -0.68 -1.00 -6.83
CA LEU A 220 0.55 -0.70 -7.52
C LEU A 220 1.59 -1.80 -7.28
N TYR A 221 2.21 -2.29 -8.35
CA TYR A 221 3.16 -3.41 -8.32
C TYR A 221 4.49 -3.06 -9.00
N ASN A 222 5.59 -3.60 -8.49
CA ASN A 222 6.73 -3.90 -9.34
C ASN A 222 6.31 -5.06 -10.27
N GLU A 223 6.58 -4.99 -11.58
CA GLU A 223 6.15 -6.06 -12.51
C GLU A 223 6.68 -7.44 -12.12
N PHE A 224 7.84 -7.50 -11.46
CA PHE A 224 8.49 -8.71 -10.99
C PHE A 224 8.22 -9.02 -9.51
N ASP A 225 7.29 -8.34 -8.85
CA ASP A 225 6.88 -8.72 -7.50
C ASP A 225 6.14 -10.06 -7.53
N PRO A 226 6.62 -11.12 -6.84
CA PRO A 226 5.93 -12.40 -6.80
C PRO A 226 4.46 -12.32 -6.32
N LEU A 227 4.13 -11.34 -5.46
CA LEU A 227 2.75 -11.15 -5.01
C LEU A 227 1.82 -10.66 -6.12
N ARG A 228 2.33 -9.94 -7.13
CA ARG A 228 1.54 -9.51 -8.29
C ARG A 228 0.89 -10.70 -8.99
N PHE A 229 1.67 -11.75 -9.21
CA PHE A 229 1.20 -12.95 -9.90
C PHE A 229 0.21 -13.74 -9.05
N LEU A 230 0.45 -13.82 -7.74
CA LEU A 230 -0.49 -14.46 -6.80
C LEU A 230 -1.83 -13.72 -6.77
N ALA A 231 -1.80 -12.40 -6.82
CA ALA A 231 -2.99 -11.55 -6.72
C ALA A 231 -3.78 -11.44 -8.04
N LEU A 232 -3.29 -11.98 -9.15
CA LEU A 232 -3.96 -11.89 -10.44
C LEU A 232 -5.35 -12.53 -10.40
N GLY A 233 -6.40 -11.75 -10.69
CA GLY A 233 -7.79 -12.19 -10.61
C GLY A 233 -8.38 -12.22 -9.19
N GLU A 234 -7.58 -11.95 -8.16
CA GLU A 234 -7.97 -12.03 -6.74
C GLU A 234 -7.95 -10.66 -6.03
N LEU A 235 -7.91 -9.56 -6.80
CA LEU A 235 -7.96 -8.19 -6.29
C LEU A 235 -9.29 -7.51 -6.64
N PRO A 236 -9.86 -6.70 -5.73
CA PRO A 236 -10.87 -5.72 -6.12
C PRO A 236 -10.20 -4.55 -6.85
N GLY A 237 -10.72 -4.21 -8.02
CA GLY A 237 -10.38 -2.99 -8.75
C GLY A 237 -9.17 -3.10 -9.67
N ALA A 238 -8.55 -1.95 -9.93
CA ALA A 238 -7.47 -1.83 -10.90
C ALA A 238 -6.11 -2.30 -10.34
N ASN A 239 -5.28 -2.85 -11.22
CA ASN A 239 -3.88 -3.13 -10.93
C ASN A 239 -3.00 -2.39 -11.94
N CYS A 240 -1.90 -1.82 -11.45
CA CYS A 240 -0.91 -1.18 -12.30
C CYS A 240 0.48 -1.66 -11.91
N SER A 241 1.35 -1.86 -12.90
CA SER A 241 2.72 -2.31 -12.67
C SER A 241 3.74 -1.38 -13.31
N TRP A 242 4.81 -1.09 -12.58
CA TRP A 242 6.00 -0.46 -13.14
C TRP A 242 6.80 -1.48 -13.93
N ASP A 243 7.14 -1.11 -15.17
CA ASP A 243 8.19 -1.75 -15.94
C ASP A 243 9.55 -1.45 -15.28
N ASN A 244 10.34 -2.48 -15.03
CA ASN A 244 11.55 -2.43 -14.23
C ASN A 244 12.67 -3.26 -14.86
N GLN A 245 13.18 -2.80 -16.00
CA GLN A 245 14.31 -3.43 -16.67
C GLN A 245 15.68 -3.02 -16.10
N PRO A 246 16.67 -3.94 -16.06
CA PRO A 246 16.56 -5.36 -16.43
C PRO A 246 15.88 -6.20 -15.33
N THR A 247 15.34 -7.37 -15.72
CA THR A 247 14.77 -8.35 -14.78
C THR A 247 15.73 -8.65 -13.61
N PRO A 248 15.30 -8.47 -12.35
CA PRO A 248 16.14 -8.79 -11.20
C PRO A 248 16.45 -10.29 -11.09
N ALA A 249 17.63 -10.60 -10.56
CA ALA A 249 18.08 -11.97 -10.38
C ALA A 249 17.05 -12.81 -9.59
N GLY A 250 16.76 -14.01 -10.10
CA GLY A 250 15.80 -14.95 -9.53
C GLY A 250 14.35 -14.74 -9.97
N CYS A 251 14.01 -13.60 -10.58
CA CYS A 251 12.62 -13.32 -10.97
C CYS A 251 12.16 -14.15 -12.17
N ASP A 252 13.00 -14.33 -13.21
CA ASP A 252 12.68 -15.21 -14.33
C ASP A 252 12.32 -16.63 -13.85
N ALA A 253 13.13 -17.20 -12.95
CA ALA A 253 12.90 -18.53 -12.41
C ALA A 253 11.72 -18.59 -11.42
N CYS A 254 11.33 -17.46 -10.83
CA CYS A 254 10.16 -17.37 -9.95
C CYS A 254 8.84 -17.32 -10.75
N GLU A 255 8.84 -16.68 -11.91
CA GLU A 255 7.66 -16.49 -12.77
C GLU A 255 7.42 -17.68 -13.73
N LEU A 256 8.47 -18.24 -14.34
CA LEU A 256 8.35 -19.05 -15.57
C LEU A 256 7.91 -20.52 -15.39
N HIS A 257 7.68 -21.03 -14.17
CA HIS A 257 7.58 -22.50 -13.94
C HIS A 257 6.33 -23.02 -13.20
N GLY A 258 5.28 -22.22 -13.08
CA GLY A 258 4.00 -22.66 -12.50
C GLY A 258 3.55 -21.79 -11.32
N PRO A 259 2.82 -22.34 -10.33
CA PRO A 259 2.36 -21.54 -9.21
C PRO A 259 3.55 -20.96 -8.44
N VAL A 260 3.50 -19.64 -8.16
CA VAL A 260 4.57 -18.93 -7.44
C VAL A 260 4.86 -19.64 -6.11
N ASN A 261 6.09 -20.15 -5.97
CA ASN A 261 6.55 -20.76 -4.74
C ASN A 261 7.51 -19.81 -4.00
N LEU A 262 6.95 -18.99 -3.11
CA LEU A 262 7.68 -18.03 -2.27
C LEU A 262 8.74 -18.67 -1.35
N THR A 263 8.72 -19.99 -1.18
CA THR A 263 9.73 -20.72 -0.38
C THR A 263 10.95 -21.13 -1.21
N SER A 264 10.89 -21.08 -2.54
CA SER A 264 12.02 -21.41 -3.40
C SER A 264 13.12 -20.35 -3.29
N PRO A 265 14.42 -20.73 -3.37
CA PRO A 265 15.51 -19.77 -3.30
C PRO A 265 15.44 -18.66 -4.36
N ALA A 266 15.01 -18.99 -5.57
CA ALA A 266 14.84 -18.03 -6.67
C ALA A 266 13.75 -16.99 -6.35
N CYS A 267 12.58 -17.43 -5.88
CA CYS A 267 11.51 -16.50 -5.48
C CYS A 267 11.88 -15.67 -4.25
N GLN A 268 12.61 -16.23 -3.28
CA GLN A 268 13.10 -15.46 -2.13
C GLN A 268 14.07 -14.35 -2.58
N GLN A 269 14.96 -14.67 -3.51
CA GLN A 269 15.86 -13.67 -4.10
C GLN A 269 15.05 -12.60 -4.82
N CYS A 270 14.11 -12.98 -5.69
CA CYS A 270 13.24 -12.05 -6.40
C CYS A 270 12.47 -11.14 -5.43
N PHE A 271 11.74 -11.74 -4.48
CA PHE A 271 10.99 -11.04 -3.43
C PHE A 271 11.85 -10.02 -2.68
N SER A 272 13.08 -10.38 -2.29
CA SER A 272 13.98 -9.46 -1.59
C SER A 272 14.38 -8.24 -2.42
N LYS A 273 14.31 -8.33 -3.75
CA LYS A 273 14.65 -7.25 -4.69
C LYS A 273 13.44 -6.43 -5.11
N THR A 274 12.28 -7.05 -5.25
CA THR A 274 11.11 -6.43 -5.88
C THR A 274 10.00 -6.09 -4.89
N HIS A 275 9.80 -6.93 -3.87
CA HIS A 275 8.69 -6.79 -2.93
C HIS A 275 9.00 -5.86 -1.74
N ILE A 276 10.25 -5.71 -1.31
CA ILE A 276 10.54 -4.86 -0.13
C ILE A 276 10.10 -3.41 -0.41
N PHE A 277 9.42 -2.76 0.54
CA PHE A 277 8.82 -1.44 0.31
C PHE A 277 9.82 -0.34 -0.11
N ALA A 278 11.10 -0.49 0.23
CA ALA A 278 12.16 0.39 -0.27
C ALA A 278 12.26 0.39 -1.81
N SER A 279 11.99 -0.74 -2.48
CA SER A 279 11.94 -0.85 -3.93
C SER A 279 10.77 -0.06 -4.51
N TYR A 280 9.60 -0.09 -3.87
CA TYR A 280 8.45 0.73 -4.25
C TYR A 280 8.70 2.23 -4.10
N LEU A 281 9.37 2.64 -3.01
CA LEU A 281 9.79 4.04 -2.85
C LEU A 281 10.76 4.48 -3.94
N ALA A 282 11.66 3.59 -4.39
CA ALA A 282 12.56 3.89 -5.50
C ALA A 282 11.79 4.08 -6.82
N LEU A 283 10.78 3.25 -7.09
CA LEU A 283 9.90 3.39 -8.27
C LEU A 283 9.10 4.69 -8.25
N VAL A 284 8.53 5.08 -7.11
CA VAL A 284 7.83 6.37 -6.99
C VAL A 284 8.78 7.55 -7.21
N ARG A 285 10.02 7.46 -6.70
CA ARG A 285 11.04 8.51 -6.84
C ARG A 285 11.65 8.59 -8.23
N SER A 286 11.64 7.51 -9.01
CA SER A 286 12.14 7.52 -10.39
C SER A 286 11.29 8.38 -11.33
N ARG A 287 10.08 8.78 -10.88
CA ARG A 287 9.09 9.52 -11.68
C ARG A 287 8.63 8.74 -12.93
N SER A 288 8.74 7.42 -12.90
CA SER A 288 8.12 6.53 -13.88
C SER A 288 6.68 6.21 -13.48
N ARG A 289 5.74 6.30 -14.44
CA ARG A 289 4.35 5.90 -14.24
C ARG A 289 4.18 4.39 -14.48
N PRO A 290 3.44 3.66 -13.64
CA PRO A 290 3.10 2.27 -13.91
C PRO A 290 2.02 2.16 -14.99
N THR A 291 2.05 1.09 -15.77
CA THR A 291 0.98 0.78 -16.73
C THR A 291 -0.15 0.05 -16.01
N CYS A 292 -1.38 0.52 -16.18
CA CYS A 292 -2.56 -0.11 -15.60
C CYS A 292 -3.17 -1.11 -16.57
N VAL A 293 -3.51 -2.31 -16.07
CA VAL A 293 -4.31 -3.27 -16.81
C VAL A 293 -5.76 -3.07 -16.39
N VAL A 294 -6.57 -2.56 -17.31
CA VAL A 294 -8.03 -2.61 -17.16
C VAL A 294 -8.42 -4.02 -17.56
N ALA A 295 -8.89 -4.83 -16.61
CA ALA A 295 -9.48 -6.11 -16.95
C ALA A 295 -10.66 -5.81 -17.88
N LEU A 296 -10.52 -6.15 -19.17
CA LEU A 296 -11.64 -6.12 -20.10
C LEU A 296 -12.65 -7.12 -19.54
N ASP A 297 -13.86 -6.63 -19.26
CA ASP A 297 -14.99 -7.34 -18.67
C ASP A 297 -15.56 -8.37 -19.65
N GLU A 298 -14.70 -9.28 -20.11
CA GLU A 298 -15.04 -10.33 -21.05
C GLU A 298 -14.93 -11.67 -20.30
N SER A 299 -16.07 -12.16 -19.81
CA SER A 299 -16.36 -13.58 -19.56
C SER A 299 -15.90 -14.25 -18.25
N ILE A 300 -15.98 -13.59 -17.09
CA ILE A 300 -16.10 -14.35 -15.83
C ILE A 300 -17.56 -14.82 -15.64
N GLU A 301 -17.99 -15.78 -16.46
CA GLU A 301 -19.04 -16.72 -16.05
C GLU A 301 -18.36 -17.74 -15.11
N VAL A 302 -18.57 -17.59 -13.79
CA VAL A 302 -18.20 -18.60 -12.77
C VAL A 302 -19.28 -19.67 -12.72
#